data_AF-B0DYX4-F1
#
_entry.id   AF-B0DYX4-F1
#
_cell.length_a   1.000
_cell.length_b   1.000
_cell.length_c   1.000
_cell.angle_alpha   90.00
_cell.angle_beta   90.00
_cell.angle_gamma   90.00
#
_symmetry.space_group_name_H-M   'P 1'
#
loop_
_entity.id
_entity.type
_entity.pdbx_description
1 polymer ?
#
loop_
_entity_poly.entity_id
_entity_poly.type
_entity_poly.pdbx_seq_one_letter_code
_entity_poly.pdbx_strand_id
1 'polypeptide(L)'
;MDFKDEGIYEWITADYLFGTIKASTPPDTPAYAILYLGGASTQIVSKPIFASSDMQLEEGEHKYNLQFGGRNHVLYQHSYLGYGLMCAWRHVHRLVNFMSTLQGTKAKAVVDNLCLAKGTWRVMTFKDEGTLGLLRCVIGWCKSANSNHAPQRRRLTLPPLLLPKRTTRQVCQGHDEWLWNHWGTGSELMAELADRPEWHLDLTFMHALLRLGYEFEDGREAAIGKKIQGMELGWCLGAMIAMVGGEMKCWI
;
A
#
# COMPACT_ATOMS: atom_id res chain seq x y z
N MET A 1 22.71 -3.40 5.57
CA MET A 1 21.74 -2.84 4.61
C MET A 1 20.85 -1.92 5.40
N ASP A 2 20.84 -0.63 5.06
CA ASP A 2 19.94 0.34 5.69
C ASP A 2 18.56 0.23 5.02
N PHE A 3 17.52 0.53 5.76
CA PHE A 3 16.15 0.57 5.24
C PHE A 3 15.98 1.61 4.12
N LYS A 4 16.82 2.65 4.12
CA LYS A 4 16.91 3.65 3.04
C LYS A 4 17.36 3.03 1.71
N ASP A 5 18.14 1.94 1.74
CA ASP A 5 18.66 1.30 0.52
C ASP A 5 17.58 0.46 -0.18
N GLU A 6 16.57 -0.03 0.56
CA GLU A 6 15.50 -0.90 0.01
C GLU A 6 14.74 -0.20 -1.12
N GLY A 7 14.28 1.03 -0.89
CA GLY A 7 13.56 1.80 -1.90
C GLY A 7 14.42 2.13 -3.12
N ILE A 8 15.71 2.42 -2.92
CA ILE A 8 16.64 2.70 -4.02
C ILE A 8 16.80 1.46 -4.91
N TYR A 9 16.97 0.28 -4.31
CA TYR A 9 17.08 -0.96 -5.08
C TYR A 9 15.79 -1.33 -5.77
N GLU A 10 14.62 -1.09 -5.18
CA GLU A 10 13.33 -1.28 -5.86
C GLU A 10 13.18 -0.35 -7.07
N TRP A 11 13.62 0.90 -6.94
CA TRP A 11 13.67 1.85 -8.05
C TRP A 11 14.59 1.35 -9.16
N ILE A 12 15.81 0.90 -8.82
CA ILE A 12 16.74 0.30 -9.78
C ILE A 12 16.10 -0.90 -10.48
N THR A 13 15.46 -1.82 -9.74
CA THR A 13 14.79 -2.98 -10.34
C THR A 13 13.77 -2.54 -11.38
N ALA A 14 12.84 -1.66 -11.02
CA ALA A 14 11.74 -1.29 -11.88
C ALA A 14 12.20 -0.53 -13.12
N ASP A 15 13.00 0.52 -12.94
CA ASP A 15 13.51 1.33 -14.05
C ASP A 15 14.49 0.55 -14.94
N TYR A 16 15.26 -0.38 -14.39
CA TYR A 16 16.10 -1.27 -15.20
C TYR A 16 15.25 -2.20 -16.08
N LEU A 17 14.19 -2.80 -15.53
CA LEU A 17 13.30 -3.67 -16.28
C LEU A 17 12.49 -2.91 -17.34
N PHE A 18 12.07 -1.68 -17.04
CA PHE A 18 11.45 -0.77 -18.03
C PHE A 18 12.46 -0.22 -19.05
N GLY A 19 13.76 -0.37 -18.79
CA GLY A 19 14.81 0.04 -19.72
C GLY A 19 15.06 1.55 -19.74
N THR A 20 14.76 2.27 -18.66
CA THR A 20 14.91 3.72 -18.55
C THR A 20 16.28 4.14 -17.98
N ILE A 21 16.98 3.23 -17.28
CA ILE A 21 18.28 3.52 -16.64
C ILE A 21 19.44 2.61 -17.07
N LYS A 22 19.25 1.75 -18.08
CA LYS A 22 20.36 0.93 -18.61
C LYS A 22 21.44 1.83 -19.21
N ALA A 23 22.70 1.40 -19.20
CA ALA A 23 23.82 2.17 -19.77
C ALA A 23 23.59 2.57 -21.25
N SER A 24 22.90 1.71 -22.02
CA SER A 24 22.53 1.94 -23.42
C SER A 24 21.37 2.92 -23.64
N THR A 25 20.66 3.30 -22.58
CA THR A 25 19.44 4.11 -22.67
C THR A 25 19.80 5.57 -22.94
N PRO A 26 19.08 6.32 -23.79
CA PRO A 26 19.33 7.76 -23.98
C PRO A 26 19.28 8.54 -22.64
N PRO A 27 20.18 9.52 -22.40
CA PRO A 27 20.25 10.26 -21.12
C PRO A 27 18.96 10.98 -20.70
N ASP A 28 18.19 11.47 -21.68
CA ASP A 28 16.96 12.24 -21.44
C ASP A 28 15.71 11.36 -21.30
N THR A 29 15.88 10.03 -21.25
CA THR A 29 14.77 9.12 -21.04
C THR A 29 14.20 9.33 -19.63
N PRO A 30 12.91 9.65 -19.48
CA PRO A 30 12.31 9.85 -18.17
C PRO A 30 12.28 8.52 -17.41
N ALA A 31 12.70 8.56 -16.16
CA ALA A 31 12.58 7.43 -15.24
C ALA A 31 11.20 7.45 -14.58
N TYR A 32 10.75 6.29 -14.13
CA TYR A 32 9.52 6.14 -13.37
C TYR A 32 9.73 6.58 -11.92
N ALA A 33 8.63 7.00 -11.29
CA ALA A 33 8.54 7.09 -9.84
C ALA A 33 8.00 5.76 -9.32
N ILE A 34 8.65 5.22 -8.29
CA ILE A 34 8.27 3.95 -7.69
C ILE A 34 7.70 4.20 -6.30
N LEU A 35 6.62 3.50 -6.03
CA LEU A 35 5.86 3.60 -4.80
C LEU A 35 5.62 2.17 -4.33
N TYR A 36 6.28 1.80 -3.24
CA TYR A 36 6.25 0.45 -2.71
C TYR A 36 5.52 0.42 -1.38
N LEU A 37 4.56 -0.49 -1.27
CA LEU A 37 3.73 -0.62 -0.09
C LEU A 37 4.00 -1.95 0.59
N GLY A 38 4.82 -1.91 1.63
CA GLY A 38 5.16 -3.06 2.45
C GLY A 38 4.16 -3.31 3.58
N GLY A 39 4.50 -4.29 4.42
CA GLY A 39 3.73 -4.58 5.63
C GLY A 39 3.90 -3.50 6.71
N ALA A 40 5.14 -3.07 6.96
CA ALA A 40 5.45 -2.15 8.05
C ALA A 40 5.47 -0.68 7.62
N SER A 41 5.82 -0.41 6.37
CA SER A 41 6.12 0.91 5.82
C SER A 41 5.62 1.08 4.40
N THR A 42 5.70 2.30 3.90
CA THR A 42 5.57 2.63 2.47
C THR A 42 6.76 3.48 2.05
N GLN A 43 7.27 3.22 0.86
CA GLN A 43 8.46 3.83 0.29
C GLN A 43 8.07 4.58 -0.99
N ILE A 44 8.71 5.72 -1.22
CA ILE A 44 8.62 6.47 -2.46
C ILE A 44 10.03 6.83 -2.93
N VAL A 45 10.32 6.53 -4.20
CA VAL A 45 11.58 6.92 -4.84
C VAL A 45 11.27 7.46 -6.22
N SER A 46 11.84 8.62 -6.55
CA SER A 46 11.66 9.24 -7.85
C SER A 46 12.87 10.06 -8.26
N LYS A 47 13.10 10.16 -9.57
CA LYS A 47 14.00 11.16 -10.14
C LYS A 47 13.19 12.43 -10.45
N PRO A 48 13.34 13.51 -9.68
CA PRO A 48 12.56 14.73 -9.90
C PRO A 48 12.91 15.37 -11.25
N ILE A 49 11.89 15.93 -11.91
CA ILE A 49 12.04 16.77 -13.10
C ILE A 49 11.76 18.20 -12.66
N PHE A 50 12.75 19.07 -12.78
CA PHE A 50 12.64 20.47 -12.38
C PHE A 50 12.26 21.36 -13.55
N ALA A 51 11.48 22.41 -13.28
CA ALA A 51 11.03 23.36 -14.30
C ALA A 51 12.17 24.25 -14.82
N SER A 52 13.19 24.49 -14.00
CA SER A 52 14.39 25.24 -14.36
C SER A 52 15.65 24.51 -13.91
N SER A 53 16.77 24.79 -14.57
CA SER A 53 18.10 24.27 -14.25
C SER A 53 18.60 24.63 -12.86
N ASP A 54 18.05 25.70 -12.29
CA ASP A 54 18.52 26.32 -11.06
C ASP A 54 17.84 25.70 -9.83
N MET A 55 16.75 24.96 -10.04
CA MET A 55 16.06 24.20 -9.01
C MET A 55 16.75 22.85 -8.81
N GLN A 56 17.01 22.51 -7.55
CA GLN A 56 17.60 21.24 -7.15
C GLN A 56 16.90 20.72 -5.90
N LEU A 57 17.09 19.43 -5.60
CA LEU A 57 16.70 18.90 -4.29
C LEU A 57 17.56 19.55 -3.21
N GLU A 58 16.88 20.04 -2.17
CA GLU A 58 17.51 20.50 -0.93
C GLU A 58 18.40 19.40 -0.34
N GLU A 59 19.45 19.82 0.36
CA GLU A 59 20.33 18.87 1.04
C GLU A 59 19.61 18.25 2.24
N GLY A 60 19.75 16.93 2.40
CA GLY A 60 19.15 16.21 3.51
C GLY A 60 18.99 14.72 3.23
N GLU A 61 18.40 14.01 4.19
CA GLU A 61 18.26 12.55 4.11
C GLU A 61 17.40 12.07 2.94
N HIS A 62 16.55 12.94 2.40
CA HIS A 62 15.65 12.64 1.30
C HIS A 62 16.34 12.68 -0.07
N LYS A 63 17.56 13.23 -0.16
CA LYS A 63 18.35 13.30 -1.38
C LYS A 63 19.33 12.14 -1.42
N TYR A 64 19.34 11.42 -2.54
CA TYR A 64 20.24 10.29 -2.76
C TYR A 64 20.99 10.45 -4.08
N ASN A 65 22.32 10.40 -4.05
CA ASN A 65 23.17 10.46 -5.24
C ASN A 65 23.57 9.04 -5.64
N LEU A 66 22.95 8.52 -6.69
CA LEU A 66 23.19 7.17 -7.20
C LEU A 66 24.10 7.21 -8.42
N GLN A 67 25.27 6.57 -8.34
CA GLN A 67 26.11 6.32 -9.50
C GLN A 67 25.76 4.95 -10.11
N PHE A 68 25.17 4.94 -11.31
CA PHE A 68 24.67 3.72 -11.94
C PHE A 68 24.74 3.83 -13.47
N GLY A 69 25.14 2.75 -14.15
CA GLY A 69 25.24 2.73 -15.62
C GLY A 69 26.15 3.82 -16.20
N GLY A 70 27.21 4.19 -15.47
CA GLY A 70 28.15 5.26 -15.84
C GLY A 70 27.61 6.69 -15.67
N ARG A 71 26.45 6.87 -15.03
CA ARG A 71 25.77 8.16 -14.85
C ARG A 71 25.49 8.44 -13.38
N ASN A 72 25.34 9.72 -13.05
CA ASN A 72 24.86 10.14 -11.74
C ASN A 72 23.35 10.43 -11.81
N HIS A 73 22.60 9.81 -10.92
CA HIS A 73 21.16 9.97 -10.76
C HIS A 73 20.91 10.59 -9.38
N VAL A 74 20.39 11.81 -9.37
CA VAL A 74 19.93 12.45 -8.13
C VAL A 74 18.48 12.06 -7.90
N LEU A 75 18.22 11.34 -6.81
CA LEU A 75 16.92 10.77 -6.49
C LEU A 75 16.35 11.41 -5.23
N TYR A 76 15.05 11.64 -5.24
CA TYR A 76 14.28 11.81 -4.02
C TYR A 76 13.92 10.42 -3.49
N GLN A 77 14.16 10.18 -2.21
CA GLN A 77 13.75 8.97 -1.51
C GLN A 77 13.13 9.31 -0.17
N HIS A 78 12.05 8.62 0.19
CA HIS A 78 11.57 8.65 1.55
C HIS A 78 10.89 7.34 1.92
N SER A 79 10.95 7.00 3.21
CA SER A 79 10.24 5.86 3.74
C SER A 79 9.48 6.19 5.01
N TYR A 80 8.19 5.91 4.98
CA TYR A 80 7.25 6.21 6.06
C TYR A 80 7.02 4.95 6.90
N LEU A 81 7.80 4.81 7.98
CA LEU A 81 7.63 3.72 8.94
C LEU A 81 6.27 3.84 9.65
N GLY A 82 5.56 2.71 9.78
CA GLY A 82 4.21 2.67 10.38
C GLY A 82 3.08 2.87 9.38
N TYR A 83 3.38 3.20 8.12
CA TYR A 83 2.39 3.42 7.05
C TYR A 83 2.30 2.24 6.07
N GLY A 84 2.79 1.05 6.44
CA GLY A 84 2.52 -0.17 5.68
C GLY A 84 1.14 -0.78 5.97
N LEU A 85 0.69 -1.70 5.11
CA LEU A 85 -0.65 -2.32 5.21
C LEU A 85 -0.86 -3.04 6.55
N MET A 86 0.15 -3.77 7.01
CA MET A 86 0.13 -4.49 8.30
C MET A 86 0.33 -3.57 9.52
N CYS A 87 0.64 -2.30 9.32
CA CYS A 87 0.54 -1.31 10.38
C CYS A 87 -0.85 -0.67 10.36
N ALA A 88 -1.35 -0.28 9.19
CA ALA A 88 -2.67 0.33 9.03
C ALA A 88 -3.78 -0.53 9.64
N TRP A 89 -3.85 -1.83 9.29
CA TRP A 89 -4.87 -2.74 9.84
C TRP A 89 -4.82 -2.81 11.37
N ARG A 90 -3.63 -2.81 11.97
CA ARG A 90 -3.39 -3.02 13.40
C ARG A 90 -3.81 -1.78 14.17
N HIS A 91 -3.53 -0.59 13.61
CA HIS A 91 -4.01 0.67 14.18
C HIS A 91 -5.54 0.73 14.18
N VAL A 92 -6.20 0.39 13.07
CA VAL A 92 -7.67 0.37 12.99
C VAL A 92 -8.26 -0.63 13.98
N HIS A 93 -7.76 -1.87 14.02
CA HIS A 93 -8.24 -2.88 14.95
C HIS A 93 -8.02 -2.50 16.43
N ARG A 94 -6.86 -1.91 16.77
CA ARG A 94 -6.59 -1.39 18.11
C ARG A 94 -7.53 -0.26 18.49
N LEU A 95 -7.76 0.68 17.57
CA LEU A 95 -8.68 1.79 17.80
C LEU A 95 -10.11 1.30 18.05
N VAL A 96 -10.60 0.40 17.20
CA VAL A 96 -11.92 -0.23 17.35
C VAL A 96 -12.03 -0.96 18.69
N ASN A 97 -11.02 -1.74 19.06
CA ASN A 97 -10.98 -2.42 20.35
C ASN A 97 -11.00 -1.42 21.53
N PHE A 98 -10.15 -0.39 21.49
CA PHE A 98 -10.11 0.65 22.51
C PHE A 98 -11.47 1.36 22.66
N MET A 99 -12.10 1.78 21.56
CA MET A 99 -13.43 2.39 21.61
C MET A 99 -14.47 1.45 22.22
N SER A 100 -14.43 0.15 21.94
CA SER A 100 -15.34 -0.82 22.54
C SER A 100 -15.15 -0.95 24.06
N THR A 101 -13.90 -0.86 24.55
CA THR A 101 -13.62 -0.89 25.99
C THR A 101 -14.16 0.35 26.71
N LEU A 102 -14.09 1.53 26.08
CA LEU A 102 -14.72 2.74 26.61
C LEU A 102 -16.24 2.64 26.69
N GLN A 103 -16.86 1.84 25.81
CA GLN A 103 -18.29 1.55 25.83
C GLN A 103 -18.67 0.45 26.84
N GLY A 104 -17.73 -0.05 27.65
CA GLY A 104 -17.98 -1.10 28.65
C GLY A 104 -18.08 -2.51 28.07
N THR A 105 -17.60 -2.73 26.85
CA THR A 105 -17.64 -4.04 26.19
C THR A 105 -16.66 -5.02 26.85
N LYS A 106 -17.12 -6.26 27.12
CA LYS A 106 -16.29 -7.30 27.78
C LYS A 106 -15.21 -7.86 26.84
N ALA A 107 -14.09 -8.30 27.42
CA ALA A 107 -12.88 -8.84 26.76
C ALA A 107 -13.04 -10.04 25.80
N LYS A 108 -14.25 -10.59 25.62
CA LYS A 108 -14.56 -11.72 24.71
C LYS A 108 -15.73 -11.43 23.78
N ALA A 109 -16.18 -10.18 23.70
CA ALA A 109 -17.29 -9.80 22.84
C ALA A 109 -16.84 -9.70 21.37
N VAL A 110 -17.82 -9.79 20.48
CA VAL A 110 -17.64 -9.39 19.09
C VAL A 110 -17.72 -7.87 19.03
N VAL A 111 -16.73 -7.24 18.40
CA VAL A 111 -16.66 -5.79 18.23
C VAL A 111 -16.84 -5.43 16.77
N ASP A 112 -17.73 -4.49 16.51
CA ASP A 112 -18.06 -4.04 15.17
C ASP A 112 -16.95 -3.20 14.52
N ASN A 113 -16.64 -3.49 13.26
CA ASN A 113 -15.69 -2.78 12.43
C ASN A 113 -16.21 -2.63 10.99
N LEU A 114 -16.53 -1.40 10.62
CA LEU A 114 -17.00 -1.03 9.29
C LEU A 114 -15.93 -1.15 8.20
N CYS A 115 -14.65 -1.27 8.57
CA CYS A 115 -13.55 -1.44 7.64
C CYS A 115 -13.38 -2.91 7.16
N LEU A 116 -14.16 -3.85 7.71
CA LEU A 116 -14.21 -5.23 7.22
C LEU A 116 -15.31 -5.41 6.18
N ALA A 117 -15.12 -6.34 5.26
CA ALA A 117 -16.14 -6.73 4.30
C ALA A 117 -17.39 -7.29 5.00
N LYS A 118 -18.57 -7.03 4.44
CA LYS A 118 -19.84 -7.48 5.01
C LYS A 118 -19.87 -8.99 5.24
N GLY A 119 -20.31 -9.38 6.43
CA GLY A 119 -20.42 -10.79 6.83
C GLY A 119 -19.10 -11.45 7.23
N THR A 120 -18.00 -10.69 7.32
CA THR A 120 -16.69 -11.23 7.71
C THR A 120 -16.27 -10.82 9.12
N TRP A 121 -15.32 -11.57 9.69
CA TRP A 121 -14.74 -11.29 11.01
C TRP A 121 -13.30 -11.79 11.13
N ARG A 122 -12.55 -11.24 12.09
CA ARG A 122 -11.20 -11.64 12.45
C ARG A 122 -11.01 -11.76 13.95
N VAL A 123 -10.29 -12.79 14.35
CA VAL A 123 -9.93 -13.00 15.75
C VAL A 123 -8.58 -12.34 15.99
N MET A 124 -8.58 -11.28 16.81
CA MET A 124 -7.40 -10.52 17.16
C MET A 124 -6.94 -10.86 18.56
N THR A 125 -5.63 -11.04 18.71
CA THR A 125 -4.96 -11.12 20.01
C THR A 125 -4.18 -9.85 20.26
N PHE A 126 -4.55 -9.12 21.31
CA PHE A 126 -3.86 -7.93 21.77
C PHE A 126 -3.01 -8.30 22.99
N LYS A 127 -1.75 -7.84 23.00
CA LYS A 127 -0.94 -7.83 24.21
C LYS A 127 -1.33 -6.55 24.98
N ASP A 128 -1.84 -6.72 26.19
CA ASP A 128 -2.04 -5.60 27.10
C ASP A 128 -0.70 -5.32 27.80
N GLU A 129 -0.23 -4.07 27.77
CA GLU A 129 1.02 -3.70 28.44
C GLU A 129 0.83 -3.49 29.95
N GLY A 130 -0.43 -3.43 30.44
CA GLY A 130 -0.76 -3.24 31.86
C GLY A 130 -1.14 -4.51 32.62
N THR A 131 -1.48 -5.61 31.94
CA THR A 131 -1.75 -6.92 32.57
C THR A 131 -1.04 -8.01 31.78
N LEU A 132 -0.45 -8.99 32.46
CA LEU A 132 0.24 -10.16 31.86
C LEU A 132 -0.68 -11.08 31.00
N GLY A 133 -1.88 -10.64 30.63
CA GLY A 133 -2.87 -11.39 29.87
C GLY A 133 -2.94 -11.00 28.39
N LEU A 134 -2.98 -11.99 27.49
CA LEU A 134 -3.42 -11.78 26.12
C LEU A 134 -4.94 -11.60 26.08
N LEU A 135 -5.41 -10.47 25.57
CA LEU A 135 -6.83 -10.24 25.29
C LEU A 135 -7.16 -10.77 23.90
N ARG A 136 -8.17 -11.63 23.79
CA ARG A 136 -8.63 -12.19 22.51
C ARG A 136 -10.02 -11.67 22.19
N CYS A 137 -10.10 -10.83 21.16
CA CYS A 137 -11.32 -10.17 20.71
C CYS A 137 -11.66 -10.60 19.28
N VAL A 138 -12.95 -10.73 18.96
CA VAL A 138 -13.39 -11.00 17.59
C VAL A 138 -13.90 -9.69 17.01
N ILE A 139 -13.28 -9.20 15.94
CA ILE A 139 -13.69 -7.96 15.27
C ILE A 139 -14.44 -8.34 13.99
N GLY A 140 -15.68 -7.90 13.82
CA GLY A 140 -16.55 -8.30 12.72
C GLY A 140 -17.28 -7.13 12.07
N TRP A 141 -17.85 -7.34 10.88
CA TRP A 141 -18.69 -6.32 10.25
C TRP A 141 -20.03 -6.14 10.98
N CYS A 142 -20.45 -4.88 11.15
CA CYS A 142 -21.73 -4.52 11.76
C CYS A 142 -22.91 -4.73 10.81
N LYS A 143 -23.81 -5.70 11.11
CA LYS A 143 -25.18 -5.63 10.60
C LYS A 143 -25.88 -4.47 11.30
N SER A 144 -26.32 -3.47 10.55
CA SER A 144 -27.18 -2.41 11.07
C SER A 144 -28.29 -3.02 11.93
N ALA A 145 -28.25 -2.79 13.25
CA ALA A 145 -29.44 -2.86 14.07
C ALA A 145 -30.47 -1.88 13.48
N ASN A 146 -31.75 -2.25 13.58
CA ASN A 146 -32.90 -1.56 13.01
C ASN A 146 -32.72 -0.05 12.80
N SER A 147 -32.93 0.36 11.56
CA SER A 147 -33.03 1.75 11.13
C SER A 147 -34.17 2.45 11.86
N ASN A 148 -33.87 3.17 12.94
CA ASN A 148 -34.72 4.27 13.41
C ASN A 148 -33.94 5.40 14.13
N HIS A 149 -32.63 5.26 14.37
CA HIS A 149 -31.79 6.32 14.97
C HIS A 149 -30.38 6.35 14.35
N ALA A 150 -30.28 6.55 13.02
CA ALA A 150 -29.00 6.86 12.39
C ALA A 150 -28.81 8.39 12.38
N PRO A 151 -27.76 8.95 13.02
CA PRO A 151 -27.47 10.38 12.87
C PRO A 151 -27.14 10.67 11.40
N GLN A 152 -27.66 11.79 10.87
CA GLN A 152 -27.50 12.22 9.48
C GLN A 152 -26.04 12.11 9.02
N ARG A 153 -25.73 11.09 8.22
CA ARG A 153 -24.43 10.98 7.54
C ARG A 153 -24.33 12.13 6.54
N ARG A 154 -23.50 13.14 6.84
CA ARG A 154 -23.02 14.06 5.80
C ARG A 154 -22.22 13.24 4.79
N ARG A 155 -22.76 13.12 3.58
CA ARG A 155 -22.14 12.42 2.46
C ARG A 155 -20.96 13.27 1.97
N LEU A 156 -19.74 12.96 2.42
CA LEU A 156 -18.54 13.45 1.76
C LEU A 156 -18.47 12.81 0.37
N THR A 157 -18.85 13.55 -0.66
CA THR A 157 -18.58 13.20 -2.06
C THR A 157 -17.14 13.53 -2.38
N LEU A 158 -16.31 12.50 -2.47
CA LEU A 158 -14.94 12.61 -3.00
C LEU A 158 -14.95 12.18 -4.48
N PRO A 159 -14.24 12.88 -5.39
CA PRO A 159 -14.12 12.54 -6.83
C PRO A 159 -13.27 11.27 -7.07
N PRO A 160 -13.42 10.55 -8.22
CA PRO A 160 -12.94 9.18 -8.39
C PRO A 160 -11.51 9.04 -8.96
N LEU A 161 -10.80 7.97 -8.50
CA LEU A 161 -9.59 7.28 -9.04
C LEU A 161 -8.29 7.51 -8.21
N LEU A 162 -7.54 6.49 -7.75
CA LEU A 162 -6.62 5.58 -8.48
C LEU A 162 -6.52 4.12 -7.94
N LEU A 163 -7.40 3.75 -7.01
CA LEU A 163 -7.96 2.40 -6.98
C LEU A 163 -9.42 2.60 -7.32
N PRO A 164 -10.08 1.77 -8.16
CA PRO A 164 -11.45 2.08 -8.52
C PRO A 164 -12.26 2.10 -7.23
N LYS A 165 -12.78 3.27 -6.82
CA LYS A 165 -13.72 3.38 -5.69
C LYS A 165 -14.83 2.36 -5.81
N ARG A 166 -15.16 2.01 -7.06
CA ARG A 166 -16.00 0.89 -7.45
C ARG A 166 -15.53 -0.43 -6.84
N THR A 167 -14.29 -0.85 -7.09
CA THR A 167 -13.69 -2.05 -6.49
C THR A 167 -13.71 -2.02 -4.97
N THR A 168 -13.33 -0.91 -4.33
CA THR A 168 -13.39 -0.77 -2.86
C THR A 168 -14.81 -0.97 -2.33
N ARG A 169 -15.82 -0.45 -3.04
CA ARG A 169 -17.25 -0.64 -2.69
C ARG A 169 -17.72 -2.07 -2.94
N GLN A 170 -17.34 -2.68 -4.06
CA GLN A 170 -17.68 -4.06 -4.39
C GLN A 170 -17.10 -5.04 -3.35
N VAL A 171 -15.84 -4.85 -2.95
CA VAL A 171 -15.23 -5.64 -1.87
C VAL A 171 -15.97 -5.42 -0.54
N CYS A 172 -16.39 -4.20 -0.21
CA CYS A 172 -17.15 -3.94 1.02
C CYS A 172 -18.45 -4.77 1.13
N GLN A 173 -19.07 -5.12 0.00
CA GLN A 173 -20.39 -5.77 -0.05
C GLN A 173 -20.42 -7.22 0.46
N GLY A 174 -19.27 -7.89 0.56
CA GLY A 174 -19.15 -9.23 1.14
C GLY A 174 -19.51 -10.39 0.20
N HIS A 175 -19.34 -11.61 0.72
CA HIS A 175 -19.31 -12.85 -0.05
C HIS A 175 -20.49 -13.07 -0.99
N ASP A 176 -21.73 -12.90 -0.52
CA ASP A 176 -22.92 -13.15 -1.35
C ASP A 176 -22.95 -12.24 -2.58
N GLU A 177 -22.62 -10.96 -2.41
CA GLU A 177 -22.56 -10.00 -3.52
C GLU A 177 -21.41 -10.32 -4.48
N TRP A 178 -20.25 -10.75 -3.94
CA TRP A 178 -19.14 -11.20 -4.78
C TRP A 178 -19.54 -12.39 -5.65
N LEU A 179 -20.23 -13.38 -5.07
CA LEU A 179 -20.65 -14.59 -5.76
C LEU A 179 -21.70 -14.31 -6.84
N TRP A 180 -22.75 -13.56 -6.51
CA TRP A 180 -23.90 -13.40 -7.40
C TRP A 180 -23.76 -12.27 -8.41
N ASN A 181 -23.02 -11.20 -8.08
CA ASN A 181 -23.03 -9.96 -8.86
C ASN A 181 -21.67 -9.49 -9.39
N HIS A 182 -20.54 -10.08 -8.96
CA HIS A 182 -19.21 -9.61 -9.39
C HIS A 182 -18.29 -10.74 -9.91
N TRP A 183 -17.72 -11.55 -9.03
CA TRP A 183 -16.57 -12.41 -9.30
C TRP A 183 -16.79 -13.89 -8.98
N GLY A 184 -18.04 -14.35 -8.88
CA GLY A 184 -18.37 -15.73 -8.49
C GLY A 184 -17.77 -16.83 -9.37
N THR A 185 -17.34 -16.52 -10.60
CA THR A 185 -16.67 -17.47 -11.50
C THR A 185 -15.15 -17.57 -11.27
N GLY A 186 -14.54 -16.64 -10.52
CA GLY A 186 -13.10 -16.59 -10.27
C GLY A 186 -12.71 -17.27 -8.96
N SER A 187 -12.46 -18.59 -9.00
CA SER A 187 -12.21 -19.39 -7.78
C SER A 187 -10.99 -18.92 -6.98
N GLU A 188 -9.90 -18.52 -7.64
CA GLU A 188 -8.68 -18.03 -6.98
C GLU A 188 -8.92 -16.68 -6.28
N LEU A 189 -9.57 -15.74 -6.97
CA LEU A 189 -9.93 -14.44 -6.39
C LEU A 189 -10.90 -14.60 -5.21
N MET A 190 -11.87 -15.49 -5.32
CA MET A 190 -12.82 -15.76 -4.23
C MET A 190 -12.12 -16.39 -3.01
N ALA A 191 -11.15 -17.27 -3.23
CA ALA A 191 -10.34 -17.82 -2.15
C ALA A 191 -9.52 -16.72 -1.44
N GLU A 192 -8.88 -15.83 -2.21
CA GLU A 192 -8.12 -14.69 -1.67
C GLU A 192 -9.02 -13.71 -0.88
N LEU A 193 -10.22 -13.41 -1.38
CA LEU A 193 -11.17 -12.52 -0.71
C LEU A 193 -11.71 -13.14 0.59
N ALA A 194 -11.91 -14.46 0.63
CA ALA A 194 -12.38 -15.18 1.82
C ALA A 194 -11.27 -15.31 2.89
N ASP A 195 -10.02 -15.49 2.46
CA ASP A 195 -8.87 -15.61 3.36
C ASP A 195 -8.48 -14.28 4.04
N ARG A 196 -8.89 -13.13 3.49
CA ARG A 196 -8.51 -11.82 4.03
C ARG A 196 -9.63 -10.75 4.03
N PRO A 197 -10.40 -10.58 5.11
CA PRO A 197 -11.53 -9.64 5.19
C PRO A 197 -11.11 -8.19 5.30
N GLU A 198 -9.84 -7.92 5.53
CA GLU A 198 -9.27 -6.58 5.56
C GLU A 198 -9.10 -5.97 4.16
N TRP A 199 -9.43 -6.68 3.07
CA TRP A 199 -9.36 -6.12 1.72
C TRP A 199 -10.08 -4.78 1.56
N HIS A 200 -11.23 -4.59 2.23
CA HIS A 200 -11.93 -3.31 2.20
C HIS A 200 -11.09 -2.20 2.88
N LEU A 201 -10.45 -2.51 3.99
CA LEU A 201 -9.54 -1.61 4.70
C LEU A 201 -8.29 -1.31 3.87
N ASP A 202 -7.66 -2.32 3.28
CA ASP A 202 -6.46 -2.16 2.44
C ASP A 202 -6.73 -1.25 1.25
N LEU A 203 -7.81 -1.51 0.52
CA LEU A 203 -8.20 -0.70 -0.65
C LEU A 203 -8.53 0.74 -0.24
N THR A 204 -9.12 0.93 0.92
CA THR A 204 -9.41 2.27 1.47
C THR A 204 -8.13 2.98 1.87
N PHE A 205 -7.21 2.27 2.53
CA PHE A 205 -5.92 2.79 2.97
C PHE A 205 -5.05 3.18 1.77
N MET A 206 -4.89 2.30 0.79
CA MET A 206 -4.14 2.58 -0.44
C MET A 206 -4.72 3.79 -1.19
N HIS A 207 -6.05 3.87 -1.30
CA HIS A 207 -6.70 5.02 -1.92
C HIS A 207 -6.41 6.32 -1.14
N ALA A 208 -6.53 6.31 0.19
CA ALA A 208 -6.24 7.48 1.03
C ALA A 208 -4.75 7.87 0.95
N LEU A 209 -3.84 6.90 0.96
CA LEU A 209 -2.41 7.13 0.86
C LEU A 209 -2.04 7.80 -0.47
N LEU A 210 -2.57 7.30 -1.61
CA LEU A 210 -2.30 7.89 -2.92
C LEU A 210 -2.90 9.30 -3.06
N ARG A 211 -4.10 9.54 -2.54
CA ARG A 211 -4.85 10.80 -2.77
C ARG A 211 -4.59 11.89 -1.76
N LEU A 212 -4.48 11.53 -0.49
CA LEU A 212 -4.30 12.46 0.61
C LEU A 212 -2.86 12.50 1.11
N GLY A 213 -2.11 11.41 0.92
CA GLY A 213 -0.69 11.35 1.31
C GLY A 213 0.22 11.83 0.19
N TYR A 214 0.20 11.14 -0.95
CA TYR A 214 1.04 11.46 -2.11
C TYR A 214 0.40 12.43 -3.10
N GLU A 215 -0.83 12.87 -2.83
CA GLU A 215 -1.52 13.90 -3.59
C GLU A 215 -1.62 13.62 -5.11
N PHE A 216 -1.81 12.35 -5.49
CA PHE A 216 -2.01 11.98 -6.89
C PHE A 216 -3.31 12.58 -7.42
N GLU A 217 -3.21 13.41 -8.46
CA GLU A 217 -4.35 13.98 -9.18
C GLU A 217 -5.15 12.93 -9.99
N ASP A 218 -6.39 13.25 -10.37
CA ASP A 218 -7.30 12.32 -11.05
C ASP A 218 -6.81 11.84 -12.42
N GLY A 219 -5.96 12.61 -13.09
CA GLY A 219 -5.41 12.28 -14.41
C GLY A 219 -4.06 11.58 -14.39
N ARG A 220 -3.43 11.39 -13.21
CA ARG A 220 -2.12 10.74 -13.12
C ARG A 220 -2.29 9.24 -13.25
N GLU A 221 -1.65 8.62 -14.24
CA GLU A 221 -1.70 7.17 -14.38
C GLU A 221 -0.69 6.50 -13.44
N ALA A 222 -1.08 5.39 -12.83
CA ALA A 222 -0.19 4.54 -12.04
C ALA A 222 -0.36 3.08 -12.45
N ALA A 223 0.75 2.41 -12.73
CA ALA A 223 0.77 0.97 -12.93
C ALA A 223 0.90 0.27 -11.58
N ILE A 224 -0.01 -0.67 -11.29
CA ILE A 224 0.03 -1.47 -10.06
C ILE A 224 0.37 -2.91 -10.46
N GLY A 225 1.43 -3.46 -9.88
CA GLY A 225 1.84 -4.83 -10.16
C GLY A 225 2.81 -5.38 -9.13
N LYS A 226 2.84 -6.70 -9.00
CA LYS A 226 3.89 -7.42 -8.25
C LYS A 226 5.07 -7.82 -9.15
N LYS A 227 4.86 -7.85 -10.47
CA LYS A 227 5.84 -8.31 -11.46
C LYS A 227 5.98 -7.35 -12.62
N ILE A 228 7.20 -7.25 -13.16
CA ILE A 228 7.48 -6.62 -14.45
C ILE A 228 8.19 -7.66 -15.33
N GLN A 229 7.68 -7.89 -16.54
CA GLN A 229 8.25 -8.87 -17.49
C GLN A 229 8.46 -10.28 -16.88
N GLY A 230 7.53 -10.71 -16.00
CA GLY A 230 7.59 -12.01 -15.33
C GLY A 230 8.53 -12.07 -14.12
N MET A 231 9.33 -11.03 -13.87
CA MET A 231 10.22 -10.93 -12.71
C MET A 231 9.50 -10.29 -11.53
N GLU A 232 9.67 -10.85 -10.33
CA GLU A 232 9.17 -10.26 -9.09
C GLU A 232 9.80 -8.88 -8.87
N LEU A 233 8.96 -7.90 -8.53
CA LEU A 233 9.42 -6.60 -8.09
C LEU A 233 9.89 -6.71 -6.64
N GLY A 234 11.13 -6.27 -6.42
CA GLY A 234 11.71 -6.22 -5.09
C GLY A 234 13.14 -5.70 -5.14
N TRP A 235 13.65 -5.36 -3.97
CA TRP A 235 15.00 -4.82 -3.80
C TRP A 235 16.10 -5.82 -4.18
N CYS A 236 15.88 -7.14 -4.06
CA CYS A 236 16.92 -8.14 -4.27
C CYS A 236 17.54 -8.07 -5.68
N LEU A 237 16.70 -7.92 -6.71
CA LEU A 237 17.17 -7.86 -8.09
C LEU A 237 17.96 -6.56 -8.33
N GLY A 238 17.46 -5.43 -7.88
CA GLY A 238 18.12 -4.13 -8.02
C GLY A 238 19.44 -4.05 -7.27
N ALA A 239 19.54 -4.68 -6.09
CA ALA A 239 20.79 -4.82 -5.37
C ALA A 239 21.82 -5.61 -6.18
N MET A 240 21.42 -6.75 -6.77
CA MET A 240 22.28 -7.53 -7.67
C MET A 240 22.73 -6.72 -8.89
N ILE A 241 21.81 -6.01 -9.54
CA ILE A 241 22.11 -5.17 -10.72
C ILE A 241 23.07 -4.03 -10.35
N ALA A 242 22.87 -3.41 -9.19
CA ALA A 242 23.75 -2.35 -8.67
C ALA A 242 25.17 -2.88 -8.41
N MET A 243 25.30 -4.09 -7.85
CA MET A 243 26.60 -4.72 -7.59
C MET A 243 27.42 -4.96 -8.86
N VAL A 244 26.77 -5.23 -10.00
CA VAL A 244 27.45 -5.43 -11.30
C VAL A 244 27.56 -4.14 -12.12
N GLY A 245 27.32 -2.97 -11.51
CA GLY A 245 27.50 -1.67 -12.15
C GLY A 245 26.46 -1.32 -13.23
N GLY A 246 25.33 -2.02 -13.28
CA GLY A 246 24.27 -1.78 -14.26
C GLY A 246 24.50 -2.39 -15.64
N GLU A 247 25.53 -3.21 -15.84
CA GLU A 247 25.75 -4.00 -17.06
C GLU A 247 25.55 -5.50 -16.77
N MET A 248 24.35 -6.01 -17.03
CA MET A 248 24.12 -7.46 -17.11
C MET A 248 24.24 -7.91 -18.56
N LYS A 249 25.31 -8.64 -18.88
CA LYS A 249 25.46 -9.34 -20.18
C LYS A 249 25.06 -10.80 -19.98
N CYS A 250 23.89 -11.17 -20.46
CA CYS A 250 23.55 -12.59 -20.62
C CYS A 250 24.31 -13.12 -21.83
N TRP A 251 25.20 -14.08 -21.61
CA TRP A 251 25.74 -14.91 -22.68
C TRP A 251 24.77 -16.07 -22.84
N ILE A 252 24.15 -16.16 -24.03
CA ILE A 252 23.30 -17.29 -24.44
C ILE A 252 24.18 -18.32 -25.13
#